data_AF-A0A2T7P7D2-F1
#
_entry.id   AF-A0A2T7P7D2-F1
#
_cell.length_a   1.000
_cell.length_b   1.000
_cell.length_c   1.000
_cell.angle_alpha   90.00
_cell.angle_beta   90.00
_cell.angle_gamma   90.00
#
_symmetry.space_group_name_H-M   'P 1'
#
loop_
_entity.id
_entity.type
_entity.pdbx_description
1 polymer ?
#
loop_
_entity_poly.entity_id
_entity_poly.type
_entity_poly.pdbx_seq_one_letter_code
_entity_poly.pdbx_strand_id
1 'polypeptide(L)'
;MADTEHEEGLEEKEANKPESPKPDQEVAPPLISKDDKEAKKQAQKPQVKTTTKAKNVILSGETMKEMQKQAKANKEERRLQLDGRHKYLFEQMANALSLDLATVEDTILGDEKFDAMESFFVANGSRRLMFFYQEAARSVGNNQTPGKKLFISNGDTESLHGMCLFFLRTTVKGITIQNVAQEQWGTLTKERGGGKAATEEETTPSDKSGIAISEQVVDFLEQVEKFVNSLMSARSNMEGRVELAENGVGPIIDTIKTPADYQDAASNTESLEKMEELLLMWLKQIEQVLAESEQMRREADDIGPTAELAYWKSRMAKFNNLLEQMKSPRVKAVVGILQVARSKALKKWKDLDGRITDAANEAKDNVKYLYTLDKFFGPLVKCTPATMIEHIPSLMNAVRMIYSISQYYNTSERMTSLFVKVTNQMITTCKAYIYQGVSKIWELPRPVLLERLAECMKLNEAYQHHFQKTKERLRENPNERQFEFSENYIFGKFDTFCKRLEKITDMVNTIEMFAGLPDIKIEGIDTIGVRYKTIVDGAKKKNYDILDHRKGEFDQDYVDFRNQVENLHNAIQTFMDSWFQRSLPTEKALELLAKFEAIGGAQLDLTEKYIRVMLGYGRDLEQIRKVYQEA
;
A
#
# COMPACT_ATOMS: atom_id res chain seq x y z
N MET A 1 -6.87 71.70 23.33
CA MET A 1 -7.58 70.55 22.74
C MET A 1 -6.56 69.45 22.52
N ALA A 2 -6.21 68.82 23.63
CA ALA A 2 -5.36 67.65 23.75
C ALA A 2 -5.58 67.25 25.21
N ASP A 3 -5.97 66.01 25.47
CA ASP A 3 -5.64 65.37 26.73
C ASP A 3 -5.70 63.85 26.54
N THR A 4 -4.62 63.25 27.02
CA THR A 4 -4.26 61.84 27.05
C THR A 4 -4.60 61.26 28.41
N GLU A 5 -4.86 59.96 28.43
CA GLU A 5 -4.65 58.99 29.52
C GLU A 5 -5.53 59.05 30.78
N HIS A 6 -6.23 57.94 31.05
CA HIS A 6 -6.04 57.17 32.28
C HIS A 6 -6.58 55.72 32.16
N GLU A 7 -5.79 54.78 32.68
CA GLU A 7 -6.11 53.37 32.97
C GLU A 7 -7.26 53.23 33.98
N GLU A 8 -8.03 52.14 33.87
CA GLU A 8 -8.44 51.32 35.02
C GLU A 8 -8.98 49.97 34.53
N GLY A 9 -8.41 48.87 35.03
CA GLY A 9 -8.86 47.50 34.76
C GLY A 9 -9.94 47.06 35.73
N LEU A 10 -10.75 46.07 35.33
CA LEU A 10 -11.60 45.29 36.25
C LEU A 10 -11.86 43.88 35.70
N GLU A 11 -11.85 42.95 36.65
CA GLU A 11 -11.93 41.50 36.57
C GLU A 11 -13.24 40.99 35.95
N GLU A 12 -13.17 39.99 35.06
CA GLU A 12 -14.36 39.24 34.60
C GLU A 12 -14.48 37.88 35.29
N LYS A 13 -15.67 37.71 35.86
CA LYS A 13 -16.13 36.61 36.71
C LYS A 13 -16.43 35.34 35.90
N GLU A 14 -16.02 34.20 36.44
CA GLU A 14 -16.52 32.88 36.05
C GLU A 14 -18.03 32.78 36.30
N ALA A 15 -18.79 32.31 35.30
CA ALA A 15 -20.16 31.86 35.47
C ALA A 15 -20.51 30.67 34.56
N ASN A 16 -20.66 29.52 35.22
CA ASN A 16 -21.60 28.41 35.01
C ASN A 16 -21.69 27.68 33.66
N LYS A 17 -21.16 26.46 33.69
CA LYS A 17 -21.43 25.33 32.78
C LYS A 17 -22.58 24.49 33.37
N PRO A 18 -23.61 24.07 32.60
CA PRO A 18 -24.69 23.23 33.13
C PRO A 18 -24.26 21.75 33.26
N GLU A 19 -24.80 21.08 34.28
CA GLU A 19 -24.55 19.69 34.68
C GLU A 19 -24.99 18.65 33.63
N SER A 20 -24.22 17.57 33.52
CA SER A 20 -24.53 16.40 32.69
C SER A 20 -25.51 15.45 33.40
N PRO A 21 -26.42 14.77 32.68
CA PRO A 21 -27.34 13.82 33.31
C PRO A 21 -26.64 12.52 33.71
N LYS A 22 -27.06 11.96 34.85
CA LYS A 22 -26.57 10.71 35.45
C LYS A 22 -27.02 9.47 34.64
N PRO A 23 -26.27 8.35 34.70
CA PRO A 23 -26.57 7.14 33.95
C PRO A 23 -27.62 6.27 34.66
N ASP A 24 -28.67 5.90 33.92
CA ASP A 24 -29.64 4.90 34.35
C ASP A 24 -29.18 3.47 34.01
N GLN A 25 -29.19 2.65 35.07
CA GLN A 25 -29.53 1.23 35.17
C GLN A 25 -28.75 0.18 34.35
N GLU A 26 -27.97 -0.60 35.10
CA GLU A 26 -27.45 -1.92 34.76
C GLU A 26 -28.57 -2.85 34.25
N VAL A 27 -28.43 -3.33 33.02
CA VAL A 27 -29.17 -4.50 32.52
C VAL A 27 -28.16 -5.62 32.31
N ALA A 28 -28.16 -6.58 33.22
CA ALA A 28 -27.36 -7.80 33.13
C ALA A 28 -27.89 -8.72 32.00
N PRO A 29 -27.03 -9.40 31.23
CA PRO A 29 -27.46 -10.44 30.30
C PRO A 29 -27.81 -11.75 31.04
N PRO A 30 -28.78 -12.55 30.54
CA PRO A 30 -29.36 -13.66 31.26
C PRO A 30 -28.47 -14.92 31.25
N LEU A 31 -28.56 -15.64 32.37
CA LEU A 31 -28.08 -17.00 32.59
C LEU A 31 -28.72 -17.98 31.59
N ILE A 32 -27.88 -18.65 30.79
CA ILE A 32 -28.28 -19.87 30.07
C ILE A 32 -27.89 -21.09 30.89
N SER A 33 -28.90 -21.93 31.05
CA SER A 33 -29.02 -23.16 31.80
C SER A 33 -28.03 -24.24 31.42
N LYS A 34 -27.61 -24.98 32.46
CA LYS A 34 -27.08 -26.34 32.38
C LYS A 34 -28.18 -27.25 31.82
N ASP A 35 -27.90 -27.98 30.76
CA ASP A 35 -28.27 -29.38 30.55
C ASP A 35 -27.51 -29.92 29.33
N ASP A 36 -26.60 -30.86 29.58
CA ASP A 36 -26.20 -31.98 28.72
C ASP A 36 -24.89 -32.59 29.24
N LYS A 37 -25.05 -33.38 30.31
CA LYS A 37 -24.15 -34.48 30.64
C LYS A 37 -24.91 -35.77 30.32
N GLU A 38 -24.52 -36.47 29.26
CA GLU A 38 -24.41 -37.94 29.24
C GLU A 38 -23.88 -38.44 27.89
N ALA A 39 -22.59 -38.77 27.84
CA ALA A 39 -22.06 -39.97 27.16
C ALA A 39 -20.52 -39.92 27.12
N LYS A 40 -19.88 -40.51 28.13
CA LYS A 40 -18.71 -41.42 27.99
C LYS A 40 -18.25 -41.86 29.38
N LYS A 41 -18.83 -42.99 29.83
CA LYS A 41 -18.25 -43.86 30.85
C LYS A 41 -17.15 -44.70 30.21
N GLN A 42 -16.11 -44.97 31.01
CA GLN A 42 -15.03 -45.97 30.94
C GLN A 42 -13.65 -45.29 30.88
N ALA A 43 -12.69 -45.52 31.79
CA ALA A 43 -12.66 -46.24 33.05
C ALA A 43 -11.44 -45.69 33.83
N GLN A 44 -11.60 -45.38 35.12
CA GLN A 44 -10.49 -45.07 36.03
C GLN A 44 -10.00 -46.35 36.70
N LYS A 45 -8.67 -46.53 36.73
CA LYS A 45 -7.90 -47.30 37.72
C LYS A 45 -6.46 -46.73 37.77
N PRO A 46 -5.71 -46.92 38.86
CA PRO A 46 -5.41 -45.85 39.83
C PRO A 46 -4.02 -45.21 39.64
N GLN A 47 -3.89 -43.94 40.05
CA GLN A 47 -2.61 -43.27 40.25
C GLN A 47 -1.82 -43.94 41.40
N VAL A 48 -0.77 -44.65 41.04
CA VAL A 48 0.32 -45.00 41.97
C VAL A 48 1.27 -43.80 42.03
N LYS A 49 1.44 -43.25 43.24
CA LYS A 49 2.56 -42.36 43.55
C LYS A 49 3.85 -43.17 43.47
N THR A 50 4.67 -42.92 42.46
CA THR A 50 6.10 -43.27 42.50
C THR A 50 6.91 -42.00 42.51
N THR A 51 7.39 -41.66 43.70
CA THR A 51 8.57 -40.84 43.94
C THR A 51 9.77 -41.48 43.24
N THR A 52 10.14 -40.97 42.06
CA THR A 52 11.48 -41.19 41.51
C THR A 52 12.30 -39.95 41.72
N LYS A 53 13.10 -39.97 42.80
CA LYS A 53 14.33 -39.19 42.93
C LYS A 53 15.07 -39.27 41.58
N ALA A 54 15.41 -38.13 40.99
CA ALA A 54 16.37 -38.05 39.91
C ALA A 54 17.71 -38.60 40.44
N LYS A 55 17.95 -39.89 40.23
CA LYS A 55 19.30 -40.43 40.24
C LYS A 55 19.92 -39.93 38.94
N ASN A 56 20.92 -39.06 39.04
CA ASN A 56 21.91 -38.87 37.99
C ASN A 56 22.49 -40.26 37.67
N VAL A 57 21.94 -40.91 36.65
CA VAL A 57 22.56 -42.10 36.07
C VAL A 57 23.73 -41.57 35.27
N ILE A 58 24.91 -41.61 35.89
CA ILE A 58 26.16 -41.67 35.14
C ILE A 58 26.04 -42.99 34.37
N LEU A 59 25.68 -42.91 33.08
CA LEU A 59 25.68 -44.07 32.18
C LEU A 59 27.07 -44.71 32.30
N SER A 60 27.12 -46.00 32.64
CA SER A 60 28.39 -46.72 32.65
C SER A 60 29.02 -46.63 31.26
N GLY A 61 30.35 -46.62 31.17
CA GLY A 61 31.03 -46.58 29.87
C GLY A 61 30.62 -47.72 28.93
N GLU A 62 30.07 -48.80 29.48
CA GLU A 62 29.49 -49.93 28.74
C GLU A 62 28.12 -49.62 28.15
N THR A 63 27.18 -49.01 28.90
CA THR A 63 25.86 -48.65 28.36
C THR A 63 25.94 -47.52 27.33
N MET A 64 26.88 -46.58 27.49
CA MET A 64 27.13 -45.55 26.49
C MET A 64 27.75 -46.13 25.21
N LYS A 65 28.66 -47.12 25.33
CA LYS A 65 29.20 -47.86 24.17
C LYS A 65 28.13 -48.70 23.48
N GLU A 66 27.24 -49.33 24.24
CA GLU A 66 26.15 -50.15 23.70
C GLU A 66 25.10 -49.30 22.98
N MET A 67 24.74 -48.14 23.55
CA MET A 67 23.85 -47.16 22.91
C MET A 67 24.49 -46.57 21.63
N GLN A 68 25.79 -46.27 21.63
CA GLN A 68 26.52 -45.85 20.43
C GLN A 68 26.57 -46.96 19.37
N LYS A 69 26.78 -48.21 19.78
CA LYS A 69 26.76 -49.37 18.88
C LYS A 69 25.39 -49.58 18.26
N GLN A 70 24.32 -49.42 19.04
CA GLN A 70 22.94 -49.53 18.56
C GLN A 70 22.57 -48.37 17.62
N ALA A 71 22.96 -47.13 17.95
CA ALA A 71 22.77 -45.99 17.06
C ALA A 71 23.52 -46.15 15.73
N LYS A 72 24.73 -46.70 15.76
CA LYS A 72 25.51 -47.01 14.55
C LYS A 72 24.87 -48.12 13.72
N ALA A 73 24.38 -49.20 14.36
CA ALA A 73 23.67 -50.27 13.69
C ALA A 73 22.37 -49.77 13.02
N ASN A 74 21.58 -48.94 13.72
CA ASN A 74 20.36 -48.34 13.17
C ASN A 74 20.67 -47.43 11.96
N LYS A 75 21.76 -46.65 12.02
CA LYS A 75 22.22 -45.83 10.88
C LYS A 75 22.62 -46.70 9.69
N GLU A 76 23.32 -47.80 9.92
CA GLU A 76 23.71 -48.74 8.86
C GLU A 76 22.50 -49.44 8.22
N GLU A 77 21.51 -49.84 9.03
CA GLU A 77 20.25 -50.40 8.53
C GLU A 77 19.46 -49.40 7.67
N ARG A 78 19.30 -48.17 8.15
CA ARG A 78 18.65 -47.09 7.39
C ARG A 78 19.41 -46.74 6.11
N ARG A 79 20.74 -46.83 6.12
CA ARG A 79 21.56 -46.63 4.92
C ARG A 79 21.29 -47.69 3.85
N LEU A 80 20.91 -48.91 4.22
CA LEU A 80 20.50 -49.96 3.28
C LEU A 80 19.09 -49.72 2.68
N GLN A 81 18.25 -48.94 3.36
CA GLN A 81 16.90 -48.58 2.90
C GLN A 81 16.91 -47.39 1.92
N LEU A 82 18.04 -46.69 1.78
CA LEU A 82 18.15 -45.53 0.90
C LEU A 82 18.03 -45.93 -0.57
N ASP A 83 17.08 -45.31 -1.24
CA ASP A 83 16.87 -45.43 -2.68
C ASP A 83 17.05 -44.07 -3.39
N GLY A 84 16.76 -44.03 -4.69
CA GLY A 84 16.90 -42.81 -5.49
C GLY A 84 16.02 -41.64 -5.00
N ARG A 85 14.93 -41.90 -4.26
CA ARG A 85 14.05 -40.85 -3.73
C ARG A 85 14.70 -40.13 -2.57
N HIS A 86 15.31 -40.90 -1.65
CA HIS A 86 16.02 -40.35 -0.50
C HIS A 86 17.23 -39.52 -0.94
N LYS A 87 18.01 -40.05 -1.90
CA LYS A 87 19.18 -39.36 -2.45
C LYS A 87 18.80 -38.02 -3.07
N TYR A 88 17.71 -37.98 -3.84
CA TYR A 88 17.21 -36.72 -4.40
C TYR A 88 16.90 -35.68 -3.31
N LEU A 89 16.18 -36.06 -2.24
CA LEU A 89 15.91 -35.14 -1.13
C LEU A 89 17.20 -34.66 -0.45
N PHE A 90 18.16 -35.55 -0.24
CA PHE A 90 19.44 -35.22 0.39
C PHE A 90 20.29 -34.27 -0.47
N GLU A 91 20.30 -34.45 -1.79
CA GLU A 91 20.97 -33.55 -2.73
C GLU A 91 20.34 -32.14 -2.71
N GLN A 92 19.00 -32.05 -2.72
CA GLN A 92 18.33 -30.75 -2.61
C GLN A 92 18.64 -30.05 -1.27
N MET A 93 18.67 -30.81 -0.17
CA MET A 93 19.03 -30.26 1.14
C MET A 93 20.49 -29.83 1.22
N ALA A 94 21.42 -30.63 0.69
CA ALA A 94 22.85 -30.32 0.64
C ALA A 94 23.11 -29.02 -0.15
N ASN A 95 22.47 -28.89 -1.31
CA ASN A 95 22.56 -27.68 -2.14
C ASN A 95 21.99 -26.45 -1.41
N ALA A 96 20.80 -26.58 -0.82
CA ALA A 96 20.13 -25.47 -0.15
C ALA A 96 20.84 -25.02 1.15
N LEU A 97 21.46 -25.95 1.88
CA LEU A 97 22.19 -25.67 3.12
C LEU A 97 23.68 -25.35 2.91
N SER A 98 24.19 -25.49 1.67
CA SER A 98 25.62 -25.46 1.36
C SER A 98 26.43 -26.41 2.24
N LEU A 99 25.89 -27.59 2.49
CA LEU A 99 26.53 -28.68 3.23
C LEU A 99 26.94 -29.78 2.26
N ASP A 100 27.95 -30.56 2.65
CA ASP A 100 28.33 -31.77 1.94
C ASP A 100 27.27 -32.87 2.11
N LEU A 101 26.99 -33.58 1.02
CA LEU A 101 25.96 -34.63 0.98
C LEU A 101 26.18 -35.70 2.06
N ALA A 102 27.44 -36.05 2.33
CA ALA A 102 27.81 -37.02 3.37
C ALA A 102 27.39 -36.56 4.78
N THR A 103 27.52 -35.27 5.08
CA THR A 103 27.10 -34.69 6.36
C THR A 103 25.57 -34.65 6.48
N VAL A 104 24.85 -34.32 5.41
CA VAL A 104 23.38 -34.36 5.39
C VAL A 104 22.87 -35.78 5.60
N GLU A 105 23.44 -36.75 4.88
CA GLU A 105 23.11 -38.17 5.01
C GLU A 105 23.35 -38.66 6.45
N ASP A 106 24.54 -38.44 7.02
CA ASP A 106 24.85 -38.93 8.38
C ASP A 106 23.96 -38.28 9.46
N THR A 107 23.59 -37.02 9.26
CA THR A 107 22.73 -36.29 10.20
C THR A 107 21.29 -36.79 10.16
N ILE A 108 20.70 -36.94 8.97
CA ILE A 108 19.31 -37.39 8.81
C ILE A 108 19.15 -38.86 9.17
N LEU A 109 20.10 -39.72 8.82
CA LEU A 109 20.07 -41.14 9.20
C LEU A 109 20.06 -41.32 10.73
N GLY A 110 20.64 -40.37 11.46
CA GLY A 110 20.65 -40.34 12.93
C GLY A 110 19.39 -39.75 13.58
N ASP A 111 18.42 -39.27 12.81
CA ASP A 111 17.22 -38.63 13.34
C ASP A 111 16.19 -39.66 13.80
N GLU A 112 15.54 -39.42 14.94
CA GLU A 112 14.52 -40.33 15.48
C GLU A 112 13.27 -40.40 14.59
N LYS A 113 12.96 -39.33 13.83
CA LYS A 113 11.78 -39.23 12.96
C LYS A 113 12.08 -39.60 11.49
N PHE A 114 13.16 -40.34 11.22
CA PHE A 114 13.53 -40.79 9.87
C PHE A 114 12.37 -41.44 9.09
N ASP A 115 11.56 -42.25 9.78
CA ASP A 115 10.42 -42.99 9.18
C ASP A 115 9.33 -42.06 8.60
N ALA A 116 9.35 -40.75 8.92
CA ALA A 116 8.49 -39.76 8.30
C ALA A 116 8.72 -39.63 6.78
N MET A 117 9.93 -39.94 6.30
CA MET A 117 10.25 -39.96 4.87
C MET A 117 9.46 -41.04 4.13
N GLU A 118 9.35 -42.25 4.69
CA GLU A 118 8.56 -43.32 4.09
C GLU A 118 7.06 -42.98 4.07
N SER A 119 6.56 -42.37 5.15
CA SER A 119 5.19 -41.85 5.17
C SER A 119 4.92 -40.81 4.07
N PHE A 120 5.92 -40.01 3.71
CA PHE A 120 5.80 -39.06 2.59
C PHE A 120 5.73 -39.77 1.23
N PHE A 121 6.47 -40.86 1.05
CA PHE A 121 6.53 -41.55 -0.25
C PHE A 121 5.34 -42.47 -0.56
N VAL A 122 4.67 -43.04 0.44
CA VAL A 122 3.56 -44.00 0.23
C VAL A 122 2.32 -43.32 -0.40
N ALA A 123 1.51 -44.05 -1.19
CA ALA A 123 0.25 -43.55 -1.74
C ALA A 123 -0.70 -43.03 -0.64
N ASN A 124 -1.30 -41.85 -0.81
CA ASN A 124 -2.09 -41.16 0.24
C ASN A 124 -1.38 -40.93 1.60
N GLY A 125 -0.05 -41.01 1.63
CA GLY A 125 0.78 -40.67 2.78
C GLY A 125 0.86 -39.17 3.07
N SER A 126 1.86 -38.74 3.85
CA SER A 126 2.00 -37.36 4.29
C SER A 126 2.05 -36.37 3.12
N ARG A 127 1.35 -35.24 3.24
CA ARG A 127 1.38 -34.15 2.25
C ARG A 127 2.60 -33.25 2.37
N ARG A 128 3.26 -33.27 3.54
CA ARG A 128 4.40 -32.41 3.85
C ARG A 128 5.49 -33.20 4.56
N LEU A 129 6.74 -32.83 4.28
CA LEU A 129 7.92 -33.31 4.98
C LEU A 129 8.82 -32.10 5.23
N MET A 130 9.22 -31.86 6.49
CA MET A 130 9.97 -30.66 6.86
C MET A 130 11.24 -31.00 7.65
N PHE A 131 12.28 -30.20 7.41
CA PHE A 131 13.60 -30.34 7.99
C PHE A 131 14.04 -28.98 8.55
N PHE A 132 14.40 -28.91 9.82
CA PHE A 132 14.89 -27.69 10.46
C PHE A 132 16.41 -27.73 10.58
N TYR A 133 17.06 -26.65 10.16
CA TYR A 133 18.47 -26.39 10.35
C TYR A 133 18.65 -25.15 11.22
N GLN A 134 18.83 -25.35 12.52
CA GLN A 134 18.90 -24.28 13.51
C GLN A 134 19.78 -24.66 14.71
N GLU A 135 20.17 -23.67 15.52
CA GLU A 135 20.93 -23.93 16.75
C GLU A 135 20.11 -24.79 17.71
N ALA A 136 20.72 -25.86 18.23
CA ALA A 136 20.07 -26.71 19.22
C ALA A 136 19.92 -25.94 20.55
N ALA A 137 18.74 -26.01 21.16
CA ALA A 137 18.53 -25.48 22.51
C ALA A 137 19.52 -26.17 23.48
N ARG A 138 20.22 -25.37 24.31
CA ARG A 138 21.18 -25.89 25.29
C ARG A 138 20.50 -26.90 26.21
N SER A 139 20.80 -28.18 26.02
CA SER A 139 20.56 -29.20 27.04
C SER A 139 21.56 -28.97 28.17
N VAL A 140 21.05 -28.85 29.40
CA VAL A 140 21.86 -28.71 30.61
C VAL A 140 22.71 -29.97 30.78
N GLY A 141 23.99 -29.92 30.37
CA GLY A 141 24.94 -30.99 30.70
C GLY A 141 26.08 -31.28 29.72
N ASN A 142 26.09 -30.77 28.48
CA ASN A 142 27.19 -31.04 27.55
C ASN A 142 27.83 -29.76 27.01
N ASN A 143 29.12 -29.58 27.30
CA ASN A 143 30.00 -28.58 26.68
C ASN A 143 30.31 -28.99 25.23
N GLN A 144 29.32 -28.95 24.36
CA GLN A 144 29.55 -28.91 22.91
C GLN A 144 29.28 -27.49 22.40
N THR A 145 30.19 -27.05 21.53
CA THR A 145 30.15 -25.80 20.76
C THR A 145 28.76 -25.59 20.15
N PRO A 146 28.23 -24.35 20.11
CA PRO A 146 26.95 -24.07 19.45
C PRO A 146 27.06 -24.38 17.96
N GLY A 147 26.59 -25.56 17.56
CA GLY A 147 26.50 -26.00 16.18
C GLY A 147 25.05 -25.98 15.71
N LYS A 148 24.82 -25.53 14.48
CA LYS A 148 23.52 -25.69 13.82
C LYS A 148 23.28 -27.18 13.57
N LYS A 149 22.10 -27.69 13.91
CA LYS A 149 21.72 -29.08 13.73
C LYS A 149 20.59 -29.19 12.72
N LEU A 150 20.71 -30.15 11.79
CA LEU A 150 19.65 -30.55 10.86
C LEU A 150 18.82 -31.67 11.52
N PHE A 151 17.50 -31.54 11.54
CA PHE A 151 16.60 -32.57 12.07
C PHE A 151 15.21 -32.52 11.42
N ILE A 152 14.46 -33.62 11.47
CA ILE A 152 13.11 -33.72 10.91
C ILE A 152 12.09 -33.11 11.89
N SER A 153 11.17 -32.29 11.38
CA SER A 153 10.13 -31.66 12.19
C SER A 153 8.75 -31.79 11.57
N ASN A 154 7.72 -31.86 12.42
CA ASN A 154 6.31 -31.78 12.01
C ASN A 154 5.76 -30.35 12.12
N GLY A 155 6.53 -29.40 12.65
CA GLY A 155 6.18 -27.98 12.77
C GLY A 155 5.24 -27.62 13.92
N ASP A 156 4.75 -28.59 14.69
CA ASP A 156 3.72 -28.36 15.72
C ASP A 156 4.29 -28.08 17.13
N THR A 157 5.53 -28.51 17.41
CA THR A 157 6.13 -28.47 18.76
C THR A 157 7.40 -27.64 18.86
N GLU A 158 8.05 -27.33 17.74
CA GLU A 158 9.36 -26.69 17.69
C GLU A 158 9.24 -25.35 16.97
N SER A 159 9.71 -24.26 17.60
CA SER A 159 9.76 -22.95 16.96
C SER A 159 10.95 -22.84 15.99
N LEU A 160 10.73 -22.17 14.85
CA LEU A 160 11.73 -21.96 13.82
C LEU A 160 12.66 -20.79 14.18
N HIS A 161 13.94 -21.06 14.36
CA HIS A 161 14.96 -20.05 14.67
C HIS A 161 16.05 -19.93 13.60
N GLY A 162 16.13 -20.89 12.68
CA GLY A 162 17.11 -20.92 11.58
C GLY A 162 16.43 -21.04 10.22
N MET A 163 16.71 -22.13 9.51
CA MET A 163 16.15 -22.44 8.20
C MET A 163 15.26 -23.69 8.27
N CYS A 164 14.13 -23.67 7.58
CA CYS A 164 13.24 -24.80 7.36
C CYS A 164 13.30 -25.17 5.88
N LEU A 165 13.54 -26.43 5.57
CA LEU A 165 13.38 -26.97 4.22
C LEU A 165 12.14 -27.85 4.22
N PHE A 166 11.26 -27.68 3.25
CA PHE A 166 10.02 -28.43 3.18
C PHE A 166 9.79 -29.00 1.78
N PHE A 167 9.21 -30.19 1.74
CA PHE A 167 8.78 -30.87 0.53
C PHE A 167 7.26 -31.04 0.59
N LEU A 168 6.57 -30.62 -0.46
CA LEU A 168 5.12 -30.71 -0.61
C LEU A 168 4.78 -31.72 -1.69
N ARG A 169 3.87 -32.60 -1.32
CA ARG A 169 3.32 -33.58 -2.23
C ARG A 169 2.11 -33.01 -2.96
N THR A 170 2.18 -33.02 -4.28
CA THR A 170 1.16 -32.51 -5.21
C THR A 170 0.30 -33.63 -5.80
N THR A 171 0.76 -34.88 -5.75
CA THR A 171 0.05 -36.05 -6.27
C THR A 171 -0.54 -36.93 -5.18
N VAL A 172 -1.67 -37.59 -5.44
CA VAL A 172 -2.24 -38.63 -4.54
C VAL A 172 -1.56 -39.99 -4.72
N LYS A 173 -0.83 -40.19 -5.82
CA LYS A 173 -0.08 -41.43 -6.12
C LYS A 173 1.19 -41.53 -5.26
N GLY A 174 1.74 -42.73 -5.11
CA GLY A 174 3.02 -42.90 -4.41
C GLY A 174 4.16 -42.15 -5.13
N ILE A 175 5.10 -41.63 -4.36
CA ILE A 175 6.32 -41.00 -4.88
C ILE A 175 7.32 -42.11 -5.20
N THR A 176 7.78 -42.09 -6.44
CA THR A 176 8.72 -43.00 -7.09
C THR A 176 9.96 -42.20 -7.50
N ILE A 177 11.03 -42.91 -7.89
CA ILE A 177 12.27 -42.28 -8.37
C ILE A 177 12.01 -41.39 -9.62
N GLN A 178 10.98 -41.70 -10.42
CA GLN A 178 10.69 -40.97 -11.67
C GLN A 178 9.89 -39.68 -11.48
N ASN A 179 9.07 -39.58 -10.43
CA ASN A 179 8.23 -38.40 -10.17
C ASN A 179 8.66 -37.58 -8.94
N VAL A 180 9.64 -38.03 -8.15
CA VAL A 180 10.13 -37.25 -6.99
C VAL A 180 10.60 -35.84 -7.37
N ALA A 181 11.13 -35.66 -8.58
CA ALA A 181 11.54 -34.35 -9.10
C ALA A 181 10.38 -33.43 -9.51
N GLN A 182 9.15 -33.97 -9.64
CA GLN A 182 7.94 -33.19 -9.94
C GLN A 182 7.28 -32.63 -8.68
N GLU A 183 7.70 -33.09 -7.50
CA GLU A 183 7.20 -32.59 -6.23
C GLU A 183 7.82 -31.24 -5.87
N GLN A 184 7.02 -30.38 -5.26
CA GLN A 184 7.42 -29.01 -4.94
C GLN A 184 8.24 -28.99 -3.66
N TRP A 185 9.30 -28.20 -3.61
CA TRP A 185 10.10 -28.02 -2.41
C TRP A 185 10.55 -26.57 -2.28
N GLY A 186 10.81 -26.13 -1.05
CA GLY A 186 11.22 -24.77 -0.78
C GLY A 186 11.91 -24.60 0.56
N THR A 187 12.39 -23.39 0.80
CA THR A 187 13.06 -23.01 2.05
C THR A 187 12.38 -21.82 2.72
N LEU A 188 12.25 -21.87 4.04
CA LEU A 188 11.78 -20.77 4.89
C LEU A 188 12.91 -20.36 5.83
N THR A 189 13.22 -19.07 5.97
CA THR A 189 14.20 -18.58 6.97
C THR A 189 13.55 -17.56 7.90
N LYS A 190 14.11 -17.39 9.10
CA LYS A 190 13.65 -16.37 10.05
C LYS A 190 13.72 -14.94 9.48
N GLU A 191 14.72 -14.64 8.65
CA GLU A 191 14.93 -13.30 8.06
C GLU A 191 13.99 -13.02 6.87
N ARG A 192 13.71 -14.02 6.01
CA ARG A 192 12.59 -14.00 5.06
C ARG A 192 11.32 -14.38 5.81
N GLY A 193 10.77 -13.46 6.61
CA GLY A 193 9.45 -13.65 7.25
C GLY A 193 8.49 -14.35 6.29
N GLY A 194 8.03 -15.54 6.66
CA GLY A 194 7.54 -16.61 5.77
C GLY A 194 6.36 -16.30 4.84
N GLY A 195 5.87 -15.06 4.82
CA GLY A 195 4.85 -14.57 3.90
C GLY A 195 5.33 -13.65 2.78
N LYS A 196 6.59 -13.16 2.76
CA LYS A 196 7.03 -12.24 1.67
C LYS A 196 7.49 -12.97 0.41
N ALA A 197 8.28 -14.03 0.54
CA ALA A 197 8.92 -14.66 -0.61
C ALA A 197 7.99 -15.58 -1.42
N ALA A 198 7.08 -16.31 -0.75
CA ALA A 198 6.21 -17.29 -1.42
C ALA A 198 5.08 -16.65 -2.25
N THR A 199 4.70 -15.39 -1.96
CA THR A 199 3.56 -14.71 -2.59
C THR A 199 3.92 -13.53 -3.49
N GLU A 200 5.18 -13.11 -3.57
CA GLU A 200 5.60 -12.07 -4.53
C GLU A 200 6.37 -12.66 -5.73
N GLU A 201 7.17 -13.71 -5.55
CA GLU A 201 7.99 -14.30 -6.63
C GLU A 201 7.26 -15.40 -7.45
N GLU A 202 6.23 -16.08 -6.91
CA GLU A 202 5.57 -17.24 -7.57
C GLU A 202 4.12 -17.01 -8.01
N THR A 203 3.43 -15.99 -7.51
CA THR A 203 2.00 -15.73 -7.82
C THR A 203 1.78 -14.65 -8.88
N THR A 204 2.83 -14.12 -9.51
CA THR A 204 2.64 -13.42 -10.78
C THR A 204 2.43 -14.48 -11.86
N PRO A 205 1.22 -14.61 -12.46
CA PRO A 205 1.07 -15.49 -13.60
C PRO A 205 2.03 -14.98 -14.67
N SER A 206 2.97 -15.83 -15.09
CA SER A 206 3.75 -15.55 -16.28
C SER A 206 2.74 -15.29 -17.41
N ASP A 207 2.77 -14.08 -17.98
CA ASP A 207 1.94 -13.57 -19.10
C ASP A 207 2.08 -14.40 -20.41
N LYS A 208 2.47 -15.67 -20.33
CA LYS A 208 2.83 -16.52 -21.46
C LYS A 208 1.75 -17.52 -21.89
N SER A 209 0.56 -17.47 -21.31
CA SER A 209 -0.58 -18.22 -21.86
C SER A 209 -1.79 -17.30 -21.94
N GLY A 210 -2.17 -16.91 -23.16
CA GLY A 210 -3.37 -16.12 -23.48
C GLY A 210 -4.69 -16.85 -23.20
N ILE A 211 -4.82 -17.43 -22.01
CA ILE A 211 -6.04 -18.01 -21.47
C ILE A 211 -6.77 -16.87 -20.75
N ALA A 212 -8.00 -16.58 -21.18
CA ALA A 212 -8.86 -15.63 -20.50
C ALA A 212 -8.97 -16.01 -19.02
N ILE A 213 -8.44 -15.15 -18.15
CA ILE A 213 -8.53 -15.29 -16.69
C ILE A 213 -10.02 -15.20 -16.33
N SER A 214 -10.59 -16.24 -15.72
CA SER A 214 -11.99 -16.20 -15.31
C SER A 214 -12.20 -15.19 -14.19
N GLU A 215 -13.41 -14.63 -14.09
CA GLU A 215 -13.80 -13.67 -13.02
C GLU A 215 -13.46 -14.21 -11.61
N GLN A 216 -13.60 -15.53 -11.42
CA GLN A 216 -13.24 -16.22 -10.18
C GLN A 216 -11.73 -16.15 -9.86
N VAL A 217 -10.87 -16.17 -10.88
CA VAL A 217 -9.41 -16.04 -10.69
C VAL A 217 -9.05 -14.59 -10.38
N VAL A 218 -9.72 -13.61 -10.99
CA VAL A 218 -9.54 -12.19 -10.62
C VAL A 218 -9.93 -11.94 -9.17
N ASP A 219 -11.11 -12.44 -8.75
CA ASP A 219 -11.56 -12.35 -7.36
C ASP A 219 -10.61 -13.06 -6.39
N PHE A 220 -10.07 -14.22 -6.76
CA PHE A 220 -9.08 -14.94 -5.95
C PHE A 220 -7.78 -14.13 -5.82
N LEU A 221 -7.26 -13.58 -6.92
CA LEU A 221 -6.06 -12.75 -6.90
C LEU A 221 -6.26 -11.50 -6.04
N GLU A 222 -7.43 -10.88 -6.08
CA GLU A 222 -7.75 -9.76 -5.17
C GLU A 222 -7.77 -10.18 -3.69
N GLN A 223 -8.27 -11.38 -3.38
CA GLN A 223 -8.23 -11.90 -2.02
C GLN A 223 -6.80 -12.19 -1.56
N VAL A 224 -5.97 -12.74 -2.44
CA VAL A 224 -4.54 -12.96 -2.18
C VAL A 224 -3.84 -11.63 -1.95
N GLU A 225 -4.08 -10.62 -2.78
CA GLU A 225 -3.50 -9.28 -2.61
C GLU A 225 -3.92 -8.64 -1.28
N LYS A 226 -5.20 -8.73 -0.91
CA LYS A 226 -5.69 -8.29 0.42
C LYS A 226 -5.02 -9.05 1.57
N PHE A 227 -4.80 -10.34 1.41
CA PHE A 227 -4.12 -11.17 2.40
C PHE A 227 -2.64 -10.78 2.55
N VAL A 228 -1.92 -10.60 1.43
CA VAL A 228 -0.53 -10.11 1.42
C VAL A 228 -0.45 -8.74 2.07
N ASN A 229 -1.33 -7.80 1.71
CA ASN A 229 -1.39 -6.47 2.33
C ASN A 229 -1.68 -6.55 3.85
N SER A 230 -2.53 -7.48 4.27
CA SER A 230 -2.82 -7.71 5.69
C SER A 230 -1.61 -8.28 6.43
N LEU A 231 -0.88 -9.23 5.84
CA LEU A 231 0.37 -9.77 6.41
C LEU A 231 1.47 -8.71 6.47
N MET A 232 1.60 -7.88 5.44
CA MET A 232 2.54 -6.77 5.39
C MET A 232 2.25 -5.75 6.48
N SER A 233 0.98 -5.39 6.66
CA SER A 233 0.55 -4.52 7.75
C SER A 233 0.82 -5.15 9.11
N ALA A 234 0.50 -6.44 9.30
CA ALA A 234 0.78 -7.15 10.55
C ALA A 234 2.28 -7.20 10.86
N ARG A 235 3.12 -7.46 9.86
CA ARG A 235 4.58 -7.44 9.99
C ARG A 235 5.10 -6.05 10.36
N SER A 236 4.67 -5.00 9.66
CA SER A 236 5.08 -3.63 9.97
C SER A 236 4.65 -3.23 11.39
N ASN A 237 3.45 -3.66 11.83
CA ASN A 237 3.00 -3.46 13.20
C ASN A 237 3.85 -4.23 14.23
N MET A 238 4.34 -5.42 13.90
CA MET A 238 5.27 -6.18 14.74
C MET A 238 6.66 -5.55 14.78
N GLU A 239 7.19 -5.06 13.65
CA GLU A 239 8.48 -4.37 13.57
C GLU A 239 8.45 -3.00 14.31
N GLY A 240 7.29 -2.33 14.34
CA GLY A 240 7.05 -1.08 15.08
C GLY A 240 6.68 -1.25 16.55
N ARG A 241 6.76 -2.48 17.09
CA ARG A 241 6.45 -2.78 18.49
C ARG A 241 7.49 -2.14 19.41
N VAL A 242 7.03 -1.37 20.39
CA VAL A 242 7.90 -0.78 21.41
C VAL A 242 7.94 -1.73 22.59
N GLU A 243 9.09 -2.27 22.96
CA GLU A 243 9.25 -3.09 24.17
C GLU A 243 9.86 -2.24 25.29
N LEU A 244 9.17 -2.21 26.44
CA LEU A 244 9.66 -1.51 27.63
C LEU A 244 10.92 -2.22 28.15
N ALA A 245 11.94 -1.44 28.51
CA ALA A 245 13.22 -1.98 28.98
C ALA A 245 13.06 -2.88 30.21
N GLU A 246 13.90 -3.92 30.36
CA GLU A 246 13.84 -4.83 31.50
C GLU A 246 14.90 -4.58 32.58
N ASN A 247 16.04 -3.99 32.23
CA ASN A 247 17.21 -3.68 33.07
C ASN A 247 17.55 -4.67 34.20
N GLY A 248 17.39 -5.98 33.98
CA GLY A 248 17.78 -7.00 34.95
C GLY A 248 16.99 -6.99 36.27
N VAL A 249 15.85 -6.28 36.36
CA VAL A 249 14.99 -6.24 37.55
C VAL A 249 14.03 -7.45 37.62
N GLY A 250 13.99 -8.27 36.57
CA GLY A 250 13.17 -9.49 36.47
C GLY A 250 13.27 -10.42 37.69
N PRO A 251 14.48 -10.81 38.14
CA PRO A 251 14.64 -11.72 39.28
C PRO A 251 14.08 -11.16 40.60
N ILE A 252 14.10 -9.83 40.78
CA ILE A 252 13.56 -9.16 41.97
C ILE A 252 12.04 -9.15 41.92
N ILE A 253 11.46 -8.91 40.74
CA ILE A 253 10.00 -8.83 40.55
C ILE A 253 9.36 -10.21 40.62
N ASP A 254 10.03 -11.26 40.14
CA ASP A 254 9.50 -12.63 40.14
C ASP A 254 9.33 -13.21 41.57
N THR A 255 10.08 -12.67 42.53
CA THR A 255 9.96 -12.99 43.96
C THR A 255 8.84 -12.25 44.70
N ILE A 256 8.28 -11.18 44.14
CA ILE A 256 7.32 -10.31 44.82
C ILE A 256 5.90 -10.80 44.55
N LYS A 257 5.27 -11.43 45.56
CA LYS A 257 3.92 -12.01 45.42
C LYS A 257 2.95 -11.57 46.51
N THR A 258 3.45 -11.18 47.68
CA THR A 258 2.66 -10.85 48.86
C THR A 258 2.82 -9.37 49.25
N PRO A 259 1.84 -8.75 49.93
CA PRO A 259 1.95 -7.36 50.39
C PRO A 259 3.16 -7.06 51.28
N ALA A 260 3.67 -8.05 52.02
CA ALA A 260 4.89 -7.91 52.81
C ALA A 260 6.13 -7.73 51.90
N ASP A 261 6.20 -8.47 50.80
CA ASP A 261 7.30 -8.37 49.83
C ASP A 261 7.39 -6.97 49.19
N TYR A 262 6.24 -6.31 48.97
CA TYR A 262 6.20 -4.93 48.47
C TYR A 262 6.82 -3.95 49.48
N GLN A 263 6.61 -4.18 50.77
CA GLN A 263 7.09 -3.30 51.84
C GLN A 263 8.57 -3.53 52.14
N ASP A 264 9.03 -4.79 52.06
CA ASP A 264 10.45 -5.16 52.17
C ASP A 264 11.26 -4.60 50.99
N ALA A 265 10.74 -4.73 49.76
CA ALA A 265 11.36 -4.14 48.58
C ALA A 265 11.37 -2.60 48.61
N ALA A 266 10.31 -1.97 49.12
CA ALA A 266 10.25 -0.51 49.28
C ALA A 266 11.18 0.02 50.37
N SER A 267 11.52 -0.80 51.37
CA SER A 267 12.42 -0.43 52.47
C SER A 267 13.91 -0.64 52.12
N ASN A 268 14.20 -1.39 51.05
CA ASN A 268 15.56 -1.63 50.57
C ASN A 268 15.98 -0.54 49.57
N THR A 269 16.92 0.32 49.97
CA THR A 269 17.44 1.44 49.17
C THR A 269 17.97 1.01 47.80
N GLU A 270 18.74 -0.09 47.71
CA GLU A 270 19.32 -0.55 46.44
C GLU A 270 18.24 -1.06 45.47
N SER A 271 17.22 -1.74 46.00
CA SER A 271 16.09 -2.21 45.19
C SER A 271 15.23 -1.04 44.71
N LEU A 272 15.02 -0.05 45.58
CA LEU A 272 14.27 1.15 45.25
C LEU A 272 14.93 1.99 44.16
N GLU A 273 16.25 2.22 44.26
CA GLU A 273 17.02 2.96 43.24
C GLU A 273 16.93 2.29 41.87
N LYS A 274 17.07 0.95 41.80
CA LYS A 274 16.92 0.20 40.54
C LYS A 274 15.51 0.29 39.96
N MET A 275 14.47 0.28 40.81
CA MET A 275 13.07 0.43 40.39
C MET A 275 12.79 1.86 39.88
N GLU A 276 13.36 2.88 40.52
CA GLU A 276 13.25 4.27 40.06
C GLU A 276 13.99 4.50 38.75
N GLU A 277 15.20 3.96 38.58
CA GLU A 277 15.96 4.04 37.33
C GLU A 277 15.21 3.35 36.18
N LEU A 278 14.66 2.16 36.43
CA LEU A 278 13.83 1.44 35.47
C LEU A 278 12.58 2.24 35.08
N LEU A 279 11.89 2.84 36.05
CA LEU A 279 10.74 3.69 35.79
C LEU A 279 11.14 4.91 34.95
N LEU A 280 12.24 5.60 35.28
CA LEU A 280 12.74 6.74 34.51
C LEU A 280 13.08 6.37 33.06
N MET A 281 13.61 5.16 32.83
CA MET A 281 13.86 4.66 31.49
C MET A 281 12.55 4.40 30.72
N TRP A 282 11.54 3.81 31.37
CA TRP A 282 10.22 3.68 30.75
C TRP A 282 9.59 5.03 30.43
N LEU A 283 9.70 6.02 31.33
CA LEU A 283 9.21 7.38 31.07
C LEU A 283 9.87 7.96 29.81
N LYS A 284 11.19 7.85 29.69
CA LYS A 284 11.94 8.34 28.52
C LYS A 284 11.53 7.62 27.23
N GLN A 285 11.37 6.29 27.27
CA GLN A 285 10.92 5.52 26.10
C GLN A 285 9.51 5.94 25.67
N ILE A 286 8.59 6.10 26.62
CA ILE A 286 7.22 6.52 26.37
C ILE A 286 7.18 7.95 25.81
N GLU A 287 7.92 8.88 26.42
CA GLU A 287 8.03 10.27 25.95
C GLU A 287 8.55 10.33 24.51
N GLN A 288 9.57 9.52 24.18
CA GLN A 288 10.09 9.42 22.82
C GLN A 288 9.01 8.93 21.85
N VAL A 289 8.26 7.88 22.20
CA VAL A 289 7.19 7.36 21.34
C VAL A 289 6.07 8.38 21.12
N LEU A 290 5.68 9.10 22.17
CA LEU A 290 4.68 10.17 22.08
C LEU A 290 5.20 11.30 21.17
N ALA A 291 6.44 11.75 21.37
CA ALA A 291 7.06 12.82 20.57
C ALA A 291 7.19 12.44 19.09
N GLU A 292 7.65 11.23 18.78
CA GLU A 292 7.69 10.69 17.40
C GLU A 292 6.29 10.65 16.77
N SER A 293 5.26 10.38 17.56
CA SER A 293 3.88 10.33 17.08
C SER A 293 3.27 11.72 16.86
N GLU A 294 3.66 12.72 17.66
CA GLU A 294 3.17 14.10 17.56
C GLU A 294 3.90 14.90 16.45
N GLN A 295 5.02 14.38 15.94
CA GLN A 295 5.80 15.04 14.90
C GLN A 295 5.00 15.19 13.59
N MET A 296 5.07 16.39 12.99
CA MET A 296 4.44 16.67 11.70
C MET A 296 5.00 15.73 10.63
N ARG A 297 4.09 14.98 9.99
CA ARG A 297 4.43 13.97 9.00
C ARG A 297 4.88 14.64 7.70
N ARG A 298 6.06 14.27 7.20
CA ARG A 298 6.44 14.57 5.80
C ARG A 298 5.91 13.45 4.92
N GLU A 299 4.79 13.71 4.28
CA GLU A 299 4.15 12.79 3.36
C GLU A 299 4.57 13.12 1.91
N ALA A 300 4.72 12.10 1.08
CA ALA A 300 4.82 12.31 -0.36
C ALA A 300 3.52 12.94 -0.89
N ASP A 301 3.66 13.87 -1.82
CA ASP A 301 2.59 14.73 -2.30
C ASP A 301 1.45 14.01 -3.05
N ASP A 302 1.64 12.74 -3.39
CA ASP A 302 0.75 11.84 -4.13
C ASP A 302 0.11 10.75 -3.26
N ILE A 303 0.33 10.77 -1.95
CA ILE A 303 -0.27 9.78 -1.05
C ILE A 303 -1.81 9.83 -1.14
N GLY A 304 -2.40 8.64 -1.34
CA GLY A 304 -3.84 8.41 -1.36
C GLY A 304 -4.47 8.20 0.02
N PRO A 305 -5.80 8.13 0.10
CA PRO A 305 -6.53 8.11 1.38
C PRO A 305 -6.37 6.78 2.15
N THR A 306 -6.10 5.66 1.46
CA THR A 306 -5.85 4.35 2.10
C THR A 306 -4.62 4.37 3.01
N ALA A 307 -3.61 5.19 2.68
CA ALA A 307 -2.42 5.35 3.52
C ALA A 307 -2.74 6.02 4.85
N GLU A 308 -3.73 6.93 4.90
CA GLU A 308 -4.16 7.56 6.15
C GLU A 308 -4.79 6.51 7.09
N LEU A 309 -5.61 5.61 6.55
CA LEU A 309 -6.16 4.50 7.33
C LEU A 309 -5.06 3.54 7.84
N ALA A 310 -4.11 3.19 6.96
CA ALA A 310 -2.98 2.34 7.34
C ALA A 310 -2.13 2.96 8.46
N TYR A 311 -1.87 4.26 8.39
CA TYR A 311 -1.18 5.00 9.43
C TYR A 311 -1.90 4.92 10.77
N TRP A 312 -3.21 5.23 10.80
CA TRP A 312 -3.97 5.20 12.06
C TRP A 312 -4.08 3.79 12.63
N LYS A 313 -4.17 2.75 11.79
CA LYS A 313 -4.10 1.35 12.22
C LYS A 313 -2.76 1.02 12.88
N SER A 314 -1.65 1.43 12.27
CA SER A 314 -0.30 1.21 12.83
C SER A 314 -0.13 1.95 14.16
N ARG A 315 -0.56 3.22 14.23
CA ARG A 315 -0.55 4.02 15.45
C ARG A 315 -1.39 3.40 16.56
N MET A 316 -2.60 2.93 16.25
CA MET A 316 -3.47 2.22 17.18
C MET A 316 -2.80 0.95 17.71
N ALA A 317 -2.16 0.16 16.85
CA ALA A 317 -1.43 -1.04 17.26
C ALA A 317 -0.26 -0.69 18.21
N LYS A 318 0.54 0.34 17.89
CA LYS A 318 1.66 0.81 18.71
C LYS A 318 1.21 1.20 20.12
N PHE A 319 0.17 2.04 20.24
CA PHE A 319 -0.32 2.49 21.55
C PHE A 319 -1.07 1.42 22.33
N ASN A 320 -1.86 0.56 21.68
CA ASN A 320 -2.49 -0.58 22.37
C ASN A 320 -1.45 -1.53 22.94
N ASN A 321 -0.36 -1.79 22.19
CA ASN A 321 0.72 -2.61 22.69
C ASN A 321 1.43 -2.00 23.91
N LEU A 322 1.66 -0.69 23.91
CA LEU A 322 2.18 0.02 25.08
C LEU A 322 1.22 -0.07 26.27
N LEU A 323 -0.08 0.15 26.06
CA LEU A 323 -1.09 0.02 27.11
C LEU A 323 -1.14 -1.40 27.70
N GLU A 324 -1.00 -2.44 26.87
CA GLU A 324 -0.92 -3.82 27.35
C GLU A 324 0.33 -4.07 28.20
N GLN A 325 1.49 -3.53 27.77
CA GLN A 325 2.73 -3.64 28.54
C GLN A 325 2.66 -2.88 29.87
N MET A 326 2.06 -1.69 29.91
CA MET A 326 1.84 -0.94 31.14
C MET A 326 0.91 -1.66 32.12
N LYS A 327 -0.04 -2.45 31.59
CA LYS A 327 -0.95 -3.28 32.39
C LYS A 327 -0.32 -4.61 32.83
N SER A 328 0.89 -4.93 32.36
CA SER A 328 1.56 -6.18 32.69
C SER A 328 1.76 -6.30 34.21
N PRO A 329 1.73 -7.53 34.77
CA PRO A 329 1.97 -7.75 36.19
C PRO A 329 3.31 -7.17 36.66
N ARG A 330 4.33 -7.20 35.80
CA ARG A 330 5.66 -6.67 36.05
C ARG A 330 5.66 -5.16 36.26
N VAL A 331 5.09 -4.40 35.32
CA VAL A 331 5.02 -2.93 35.45
C VAL A 331 4.19 -2.53 36.66
N LYS A 332 3.07 -3.23 36.90
CA LYS A 332 2.25 -3.02 38.11
C LYS A 332 3.01 -3.27 39.40
N ALA A 333 3.88 -4.29 39.45
CA ALA A 333 4.70 -4.57 40.63
C ALA A 333 5.69 -3.44 40.91
N VAL A 334 6.43 -2.98 39.88
CA VAL A 334 7.37 -1.84 40.00
C VAL A 334 6.66 -0.57 40.48
N VAL A 335 5.55 -0.21 39.84
CA VAL A 335 4.74 0.97 40.22
C VAL A 335 4.19 0.82 41.64
N GLY A 336 3.74 -0.39 42.02
CA GLY A 336 3.24 -0.69 43.36
C GLY A 336 4.29 -0.50 44.46
N ILE A 337 5.52 -0.96 44.25
CA ILE A 337 6.63 -0.79 45.21
C ILE A 337 6.96 0.70 45.37
N LEU A 338 7.09 1.42 44.24
CA LEU A 338 7.35 2.85 44.25
C LEU A 338 6.22 3.64 44.92
N GLN A 339 4.99 3.12 44.89
CA GLN A 339 3.83 3.73 45.56
C GLN A 339 3.87 3.56 47.07
N VAL A 340 4.29 2.38 47.55
CA VAL A 340 4.58 2.16 48.98
C VAL A 340 5.70 3.08 49.47
N ALA A 341 6.76 3.23 48.66
CA ALA A 341 7.90 4.10 48.95
C ALA A 341 7.63 5.60 48.75
N ARG A 342 6.45 5.98 48.23
CA ARG A 342 6.06 7.37 47.92
C ARG A 342 7.04 8.11 47.01
N SER A 343 7.55 7.42 45.98
CA SER A 343 8.47 8.00 45.00
C SER A 343 7.86 9.19 44.26
N LYS A 344 8.67 10.24 44.03
CA LYS A 344 8.28 11.42 43.24
C LYS A 344 8.08 11.09 41.75
N ALA A 345 8.70 10.02 41.24
CA ALA A 345 8.63 9.61 39.84
C ALA A 345 7.21 9.18 39.42
N LEU A 346 6.37 8.75 40.38
CA LEU A 346 4.99 8.34 40.13
C LEU A 346 4.10 9.45 39.59
N LYS A 347 4.39 10.72 39.91
CA LYS A 347 3.64 11.85 39.37
C LYS A 347 3.82 11.93 37.85
N LYS A 348 5.05 11.74 37.36
CA LYS A 348 5.37 11.72 35.92
C LYS A 348 4.80 10.48 35.24
N TRP A 349 4.85 9.32 35.90
CA TRP A 349 4.25 8.10 35.39
C TRP A 349 2.74 8.25 35.16
N LYS A 350 2.01 8.81 36.14
CA LYS A 350 0.57 9.02 36.03
C LYS A 350 0.20 9.98 34.89
N ASP A 351 1.01 11.02 34.69
CA ASP A 351 0.82 11.95 33.57
C ASP A 351 1.00 11.26 32.22
N LEU A 352 2.09 10.50 32.04
CA LEU A 352 2.33 9.75 30.80
C LEU A 352 1.31 8.64 30.55
N ASP A 353 0.85 7.94 31.59
CA ASP A 353 -0.22 6.94 31.49
C ASP A 353 -1.53 7.55 30.98
N GLY A 354 -1.88 8.75 31.46
CA GLY A 354 -2.99 9.53 30.93
C GLY A 354 -2.79 9.87 29.45
N ARG A 355 -1.65 10.45 29.09
CA ARG A 355 -1.33 10.83 27.70
C ARG A 355 -1.35 9.65 26.73
N ILE A 356 -0.81 8.49 27.12
CA ILE A 356 -0.87 7.27 26.29
C ILE A 356 -2.33 6.81 26.13
N THR A 357 -3.10 6.81 27.22
CA THR A 357 -4.52 6.40 27.18
C THR A 357 -5.31 7.30 26.23
N ASP A 358 -5.08 8.60 26.27
CA ASP A 358 -5.69 9.58 25.36
C ASP A 358 -5.26 9.34 23.90
N ALA A 359 -3.97 9.13 23.64
CA ALA A 359 -3.45 8.84 22.30
C ALA A 359 -3.98 7.52 21.72
N ALA A 360 -4.16 6.50 22.56
CA ALA A 360 -4.75 5.22 22.16
C ALA A 360 -6.25 5.36 21.83
N ASN A 361 -6.99 6.11 22.64
CA ASN A 361 -8.41 6.38 22.40
C ASN A 361 -8.61 7.20 21.12
N GLU A 362 -7.79 8.23 20.91
CA GLU A 362 -7.75 8.99 19.67
C GLU A 362 -7.50 8.08 18.46
N ALA A 363 -6.45 7.26 18.51
CA ALA A 363 -6.11 6.40 17.39
C ALA A 363 -7.24 5.39 17.08
N LYS A 364 -7.87 4.84 18.12
CA LYS A 364 -9.01 3.92 17.99
C LYS A 364 -10.23 4.60 17.37
N ASP A 365 -10.57 5.81 17.79
CA ASP A 365 -11.71 6.56 17.23
C ASP A 365 -11.45 6.95 15.77
N ASN A 366 -10.24 7.44 15.46
CA ASN A 366 -9.85 7.78 14.10
C ASN A 366 -9.87 6.58 13.16
N VAL A 367 -9.35 5.42 13.59
CA VAL A 367 -9.46 4.17 12.83
C VAL A 367 -10.92 3.81 12.58
N LYS A 368 -11.79 3.88 13.61
CA LYS A 368 -13.22 3.58 13.47
C LYS A 368 -13.86 4.42 12.35
N TYR A 369 -13.67 5.74 12.35
CA TYR A 369 -14.26 6.61 11.33
C TYR A 369 -13.63 6.44 9.95
N LEU A 370 -12.30 6.37 9.84
CA LEU A 370 -11.62 6.17 8.55
C LEU A 370 -11.96 4.80 7.94
N TYR A 371 -12.20 3.78 8.77
CA TYR A 371 -12.67 2.47 8.28
C TYR A 371 -14.06 2.57 7.64
N THR A 372 -14.93 3.48 8.08
CA THR A 372 -16.21 3.71 7.41
C THR A 372 -16.06 4.36 6.03
N LEU A 373 -14.94 5.05 5.78
CA LEU A 373 -14.61 5.64 4.48
C LEU A 373 -13.94 4.66 3.53
N ASP A 374 -13.28 3.63 4.04
CA ASP A 374 -12.49 2.66 3.26
C ASP A 374 -13.30 2.05 2.10
N LYS A 375 -14.59 1.78 2.34
CA LYS A 375 -15.52 1.27 1.32
C LYS A 375 -15.72 2.22 0.12
N PHE A 376 -15.47 3.52 0.29
CA PHE A 376 -15.54 4.51 -0.78
C PHE A 376 -14.19 4.69 -1.47
N PHE A 377 -13.07 4.37 -0.82
CA PHE A 377 -11.74 4.50 -1.42
C PHE A 377 -11.46 3.42 -2.48
N GLY A 378 -11.99 2.20 -2.29
CA GLY A 378 -11.89 1.13 -3.28
C GLY A 378 -12.42 1.53 -4.67
N PRO A 379 -13.67 2.02 -4.79
CA PRO A 379 -14.21 2.56 -6.03
C PRO A 379 -13.35 3.68 -6.64
N LEU A 380 -12.76 4.57 -5.84
CA LEU A 380 -11.89 5.64 -6.38
C LEU A 380 -10.65 5.11 -7.11
N VAL A 381 -10.19 3.89 -6.78
CA VAL A 381 -9.03 3.26 -7.44
C VAL A 381 -9.46 2.49 -8.70
N LYS A 382 -10.62 1.82 -8.65
CA LYS A 382 -11.04 0.85 -9.70
C LYS A 382 -11.95 1.45 -10.77
N CYS A 383 -12.72 2.48 -10.44
CA CYS A 383 -13.70 3.06 -11.35
C CYS A 383 -13.03 3.92 -12.42
N THR A 384 -13.69 4.02 -13.58
CA THR A 384 -13.38 5.06 -14.57
C THR A 384 -13.79 6.44 -14.04
N PRO A 385 -13.19 7.54 -14.51
CA PRO A 385 -13.61 8.89 -14.11
C PRO A 385 -15.11 9.14 -14.30
N ALA A 386 -15.72 8.62 -15.37
CA ALA A 386 -17.15 8.74 -15.60
C ALA A 386 -18.01 8.04 -14.53
N THR A 387 -17.68 6.81 -14.15
CA THR A 387 -18.42 6.05 -13.12
C THR A 387 -18.11 6.54 -11.71
N MET A 388 -16.91 7.08 -11.48
CA MET A 388 -16.51 7.65 -10.20
C MET A 388 -17.39 8.82 -9.76
N ILE A 389 -17.93 9.59 -10.71
CA ILE A 389 -18.86 10.71 -10.44
C ILE A 389 -20.07 10.24 -9.61
N GLU A 390 -20.59 9.03 -9.86
CA GLU A 390 -21.75 8.50 -9.15
C GLU A 390 -21.48 8.25 -7.66
N HIS A 391 -20.21 8.05 -7.29
CA HIS A 391 -19.80 7.77 -5.91
C HIS A 391 -19.45 9.03 -5.09
N ILE A 392 -19.16 10.15 -5.75
CA ILE A 392 -18.80 11.42 -5.10
C ILE A 392 -19.85 11.90 -4.08
N PRO A 393 -21.16 11.91 -4.38
CA PRO A 393 -22.17 12.38 -3.42
C PRO A 393 -22.15 11.59 -2.11
N SER A 394 -21.99 10.27 -2.20
CA SER A 394 -21.93 9.40 -1.02
C SER A 394 -20.64 9.63 -0.22
N LEU A 395 -19.51 9.82 -0.91
CA LEU A 395 -18.24 10.17 -0.27
C LEU A 395 -18.33 11.51 0.47
N MET A 396 -18.88 12.56 -0.15
CA MET A 396 -19.02 13.88 0.48
C MET A 396 -19.89 13.82 1.74
N ASN A 397 -21.01 13.09 1.67
CA ASN A 397 -21.87 12.89 2.84
C ASN A 397 -21.16 12.11 3.95
N ALA A 398 -20.35 11.10 3.61
CA ALA A 398 -19.60 10.33 4.61
C ALA A 398 -18.53 11.20 5.30
N VAL A 399 -17.79 12.01 4.55
CA VAL A 399 -16.80 12.95 5.12
C VAL A 399 -17.50 14.01 6.00
N ARG A 400 -18.64 14.55 5.58
CA ARG A 400 -19.46 15.46 6.39
C ARG A 400 -19.87 14.83 7.72
N MET A 401 -20.35 13.59 7.71
CA MET A 401 -20.75 12.88 8.92
C MET A 401 -19.57 12.70 9.88
N ILE A 402 -18.38 12.38 9.38
CA ILE A 402 -17.18 12.24 10.22
C ILE A 402 -16.79 13.58 10.83
N TYR A 403 -16.84 14.67 10.06
CA TYR A 403 -16.53 16.01 10.58
C TYR A 403 -17.51 16.47 11.67
N SER A 404 -18.78 16.06 11.58
CA SER A 404 -19.79 16.39 12.57
C SER A 404 -19.69 15.53 13.84
N ILE A 405 -19.41 14.23 13.72
CA ILE A 405 -19.56 13.26 14.82
C ILE A 405 -18.23 12.87 15.46
N SER A 406 -17.14 12.83 14.69
CA SER A 406 -15.85 12.39 15.23
C SER A 406 -15.41 13.31 16.37
N GLN A 407 -14.85 12.73 17.43
CA GLN A 407 -14.35 13.51 18.55
C GLN A 407 -12.95 14.05 18.25
N TYR A 408 -12.11 13.22 17.59
CA TYR A 408 -10.70 13.52 17.37
C TYR A 408 -10.36 13.83 15.90
N TYR A 409 -11.07 13.27 14.91
CA TYR A 409 -10.78 13.48 13.49
C TYR A 409 -11.49 14.71 12.89
N ASN A 410 -12.16 15.50 13.72
CA ASN A 410 -13.08 16.58 13.31
C ASN A 410 -12.42 17.95 13.14
N THR A 411 -11.10 18.00 12.94
CA THR A 411 -10.38 19.26 12.76
C THR A 411 -10.31 19.65 11.29
N SER A 412 -10.29 20.95 11.00
CA SER A 412 -10.20 21.46 9.63
C SER A 412 -8.92 20.98 8.92
N GLU A 413 -7.82 20.84 9.65
CA GLU A 413 -6.54 20.33 9.13
C GLU A 413 -6.65 18.86 8.67
N ARG A 414 -7.20 17.98 9.52
CA ARG A 414 -7.38 16.54 9.19
C ARG A 414 -8.35 16.33 8.03
N MET A 415 -9.42 17.13 7.99
CA MET A 415 -10.37 17.12 6.88
C MET A 415 -9.74 17.58 5.58
N THR A 416 -9.02 18.72 5.61
CA THR A 416 -8.33 19.23 4.43
C THR A 416 -7.30 18.22 3.92
N SER A 417 -6.50 17.63 4.81
CA SER A 417 -5.53 16.58 4.46
C SER A 417 -6.21 15.37 3.82
N LEU A 418 -7.33 14.89 4.38
CA LEU A 418 -8.10 13.80 3.80
C LEU A 418 -8.62 14.13 2.40
N PHE A 419 -9.19 15.32 2.20
CA PHE A 419 -9.65 15.76 0.88
C PHE A 419 -8.51 15.86 -0.13
N VAL A 420 -7.34 16.36 0.26
CA VAL A 420 -6.14 16.39 -0.60
C VAL A 420 -5.74 14.98 -1.02
N LYS A 421 -5.77 14.00 -0.10
CA LYS A 421 -5.47 12.60 -0.42
C LYS A 421 -6.50 11.98 -1.37
N VAL A 422 -7.79 12.30 -1.19
CA VAL A 422 -8.85 11.91 -2.13
C VAL A 422 -8.58 12.51 -3.51
N THR A 423 -8.25 13.81 -3.59
CA THR A 423 -7.88 14.48 -4.85
C THR A 423 -6.68 13.81 -5.53
N ASN A 424 -5.62 13.50 -4.77
CA ASN A 424 -4.45 12.79 -5.29
C ASN A 424 -4.80 11.44 -5.90
N GLN A 425 -5.69 10.68 -5.23
CA GLN A 425 -6.16 9.40 -5.74
C GLN A 425 -6.96 9.57 -7.03
N MET A 426 -7.86 10.56 -7.11
CA MET A 426 -8.63 10.85 -8.32
C MET A 426 -7.71 11.18 -9.51
N ILE A 427 -6.68 12.03 -9.30
CA ILE A 427 -5.69 12.35 -10.34
C ILE A 427 -4.94 11.10 -10.78
N THR A 428 -4.55 10.25 -9.84
CA THR A 428 -3.84 8.98 -10.14
C THR A 428 -4.70 8.07 -11.01
N THR A 429 -5.98 7.92 -10.66
CA THR A 429 -6.94 7.13 -11.45
C THR A 429 -7.19 7.73 -12.82
N CYS A 430 -7.31 9.07 -12.95
CA CYS A 430 -7.40 9.76 -14.23
C CYS A 430 -6.17 9.50 -15.12
N LYS A 431 -4.96 9.60 -14.57
CA LYS A 431 -3.73 9.30 -15.32
C LYS A 431 -3.71 7.85 -15.82
N ALA A 432 -4.01 6.89 -14.94
CA ALA A 432 -4.08 5.47 -15.30
C ALA A 432 -5.13 5.20 -16.39
N TYR A 433 -6.30 5.85 -16.29
CA TYR A 433 -7.36 5.74 -17.28
C TYR A 433 -6.95 6.30 -18.65
N ILE A 434 -6.31 7.47 -18.70
CA ILE A 434 -5.81 8.05 -19.95
C ILE A 434 -4.76 7.11 -20.58
N TYR A 435 -3.83 6.55 -19.80
CA TYR A 435 -2.82 5.61 -20.28
C TYR A 435 -3.33 4.18 -20.55
N GLN A 436 -4.59 3.88 -20.29
CA GLN A 436 -5.09 2.51 -20.38
C GLN A 436 -4.90 1.93 -21.79
N GLY A 437 -4.07 0.88 -21.89
CA GLY A 437 -3.76 0.15 -23.10
C GLY A 437 -2.60 0.70 -23.95
N VAL A 438 -1.91 1.76 -23.51
CA VAL A 438 -0.83 2.40 -24.27
C VAL A 438 0.32 2.86 -23.37
N SER A 439 1.51 3.04 -23.96
CA SER A 439 2.66 3.61 -23.25
C SER A 439 2.71 5.14 -23.37
N LYS A 440 2.19 5.67 -24.48
CA LYS A 440 2.12 7.10 -24.77
C LYS A 440 0.70 7.45 -25.18
N ILE A 441 0.16 8.55 -24.67
CA ILE A 441 -1.23 8.96 -24.97
C ILE A 441 -1.44 9.19 -26.48
N TRP A 442 -0.38 9.56 -27.21
CA TRP A 442 -0.41 9.82 -28.65
C TRP A 442 -0.64 8.57 -29.52
N GLU A 443 -0.55 7.38 -28.93
CA GLU A 443 -0.83 6.08 -29.58
C GLU A 443 -2.34 5.80 -29.63
N LEU A 444 -3.14 6.48 -28.81
CA LEU A 444 -4.59 6.30 -28.78
C LEU A 444 -5.25 6.95 -30.00
N PRO A 445 -6.35 6.36 -30.50
CA PRO A 445 -7.22 7.04 -31.45
C PRO A 445 -7.71 8.38 -30.89
N ARG A 446 -7.69 9.42 -31.71
CA ARG A 446 -8.10 10.79 -31.32
C ARG A 446 -9.46 10.83 -30.60
N PRO A 447 -10.54 10.20 -31.12
CA PRO A 447 -11.85 10.26 -30.45
C PRO A 447 -11.80 9.71 -29.03
N VAL A 448 -11.08 8.59 -28.84
CA VAL A 448 -10.91 7.93 -27.53
C VAL A 448 -10.10 8.81 -26.59
N LEU A 449 -8.99 9.40 -27.06
CA LEU A 449 -8.17 10.28 -26.21
C LEU A 449 -8.98 11.51 -25.76
N LEU A 450 -9.68 12.18 -26.67
CA LEU A 450 -10.47 13.37 -26.36
C LEU A 450 -11.61 13.06 -25.38
N GLU A 451 -12.30 11.92 -25.57
CA GLU A 451 -13.32 11.45 -24.64
C GLU A 451 -12.76 11.22 -23.24
N ARG A 452 -11.64 10.49 -23.12
CA ARG A 452 -11.00 10.23 -21.83
C ARG A 452 -10.54 11.51 -21.12
N LEU A 453 -9.99 12.47 -21.87
CA LEU A 453 -9.59 13.77 -21.33
C LEU A 453 -10.81 14.54 -20.80
N ALA A 454 -11.90 14.58 -21.58
CA ALA A 454 -13.14 15.25 -21.20
C ALA A 454 -13.78 14.63 -19.95
N GLU A 455 -13.82 13.30 -19.84
CA GLU A 455 -14.33 12.61 -18.64
C GLU A 455 -13.51 12.93 -17.39
N CYS A 456 -12.18 13.00 -17.49
CA CYS A 456 -11.31 13.40 -16.39
C CYS A 456 -11.58 14.85 -15.93
N MET A 457 -11.82 15.78 -16.86
CA MET A 457 -12.15 17.16 -16.53
C MET A 457 -13.53 17.26 -15.88
N LYS A 458 -14.53 16.55 -16.41
CA LYS A 458 -15.88 16.46 -15.85
C LYS A 458 -15.89 15.89 -14.42
N LEU A 459 -14.98 14.96 -14.12
CA LEU A 459 -14.82 14.44 -12.75
C LEU A 459 -14.44 15.55 -11.76
N ASN A 460 -13.49 16.42 -12.11
CA ASN A 460 -13.09 17.54 -11.25
C ASN A 460 -14.24 18.53 -11.04
N GLU A 461 -14.96 18.88 -12.11
CA GLU A 461 -16.15 19.74 -12.05
C GLU A 461 -17.22 19.16 -11.12
N ALA A 462 -17.55 17.88 -11.27
CA ALA A 462 -18.52 17.20 -10.42
C ALA A 462 -18.06 17.13 -8.95
N TYR A 463 -16.77 16.90 -8.71
CA TYR A 463 -16.19 16.87 -7.38
C TYR A 463 -16.33 18.22 -6.66
N GLN A 464 -15.95 19.31 -7.32
CA GLN A 464 -16.10 20.67 -6.79
C GLN A 464 -17.56 21.05 -6.59
N HIS A 465 -18.43 20.73 -7.57
CA HIS A 465 -19.86 20.98 -7.47
C HIS A 465 -20.48 20.30 -6.25
N HIS A 466 -20.17 19.03 -6.00
CA HIS A 466 -20.71 18.31 -4.84
C HIS A 466 -20.15 18.79 -3.51
N PHE A 467 -18.89 19.21 -3.47
CA PHE A 467 -18.31 19.86 -2.30
C PHE A 467 -19.05 21.17 -1.99
N GLN A 468 -19.22 22.04 -2.98
CA GLN A 468 -19.89 23.32 -2.83
C GLN A 468 -21.36 23.16 -2.44
N LYS A 469 -22.08 22.21 -3.06
CA LYS A 469 -23.45 21.85 -2.69
C LYS A 469 -23.55 21.40 -1.22
N THR A 470 -22.56 20.65 -0.73
CA THR A 470 -22.51 20.21 0.67
C THR A 470 -22.29 21.41 1.61
N LYS A 471 -21.40 22.33 1.22
CA LYS A 471 -21.12 23.57 1.96
C LYS A 471 -22.34 24.50 2.01
N GLU A 472 -23.07 24.64 0.91
CA GLU A 472 -24.32 25.40 0.85
C GLU A 472 -25.39 24.82 1.77
N ARG A 473 -25.59 23.50 1.74
CA ARG A 473 -26.53 22.81 2.64
C ARG A 473 -26.18 23.00 4.12
N LEU A 474 -24.88 23.02 4.46
CA LEU A 474 -24.45 23.29 5.84
C LEU A 474 -24.76 24.73 6.27
N ARG A 475 -24.70 25.70 5.35
CA ARG A 475 -25.05 27.10 5.64
C ARG A 475 -26.53 27.27 5.99
N GLU A 476 -27.40 26.45 5.41
CA GLU A 476 -28.84 26.42 5.73
C GLU A 476 -29.12 25.92 7.16
N ASN A 477 -28.18 25.16 7.75
CA ASN A 477 -28.26 24.62 9.11
C ASN A 477 -27.14 25.17 10.01
N PRO A 478 -27.28 26.37 10.61
CA PRO A 478 -26.23 26.99 11.42
C PRO A 478 -25.79 26.17 12.64
N ASN A 479 -26.62 25.24 13.11
CA ASN A 479 -26.32 24.35 14.23
C ASN A 479 -25.32 23.23 13.87
N GLU A 480 -25.10 22.97 12.59
CA GLU A 480 -24.08 22.03 12.12
C GLU A 480 -22.72 22.72 11.92
N ARG A 481 -21.63 21.96 12.05
CA ARG A 481 -20.28 22.48 11.79
C ARG A 481 -20.12 22.83 10.32
N GLN A 482 -19.66 24.04 10.05
CA GLN A 482 -19.50 24.57 8.70
C GLN A 482 -18.22 24.05 8.03
N PHE A 483 -18.29 23.84 6.72
CA PHE A 483 -17.15 23.48 5.88
C PHE A 483 -16.33 24.73 5.53
N GLU A 484 -15.48 25.15 6.46
CA GLU A 484 -14.55 26.27 6.30
C GLU A 484 -13.16 25.76 5.91
N PHE A 485 -13.09 24.95 4.86
CA PHE A 485 -11.83 24.44 4.33
C PHE A 485 -11.37 25.27 3.14
N SER A 486 -10.06 25.37 2.94
CA SER A 486 -9.51 26.09 1.80
C SER A 486 -9.59 25.24 0.54
N GLU A 487 -10.48 25.63 -0.36
CA GLU A 487 -10.73 24.97 -1.65
C GLU A 487 -9.47 24.94 -2.52
N ASN A 488 -8.63 25.98 -2.46
CA ASN A 488 -7.36 26.03 -3.19
C ASN A 488 -6.41 24.89 -2.81
N TYR A 489 -6.36 24.50 -1.54
CA TYR A 489 -5.52 23.37 -1.10
C TYR A 489 -6.11 22.03 -1.57
N ILE A 490 -7.44 21.90 -1.56
CA ILE A 490 -8.12 20.65 -1.92
C ILE A 490 -8.09 20.40 -3.43
N PHE A 491 -8.44 21.41 -4.23
CA PHE A 491 -8.68 21.27 -5.67
C PHE A 491 -7.52 21.78 -6.53
N GLY A 492 -6.63 22.64 -6.02
CA GLY A 492 -5.62 23.31 -6.83
C GLY A 492 -4.71 22.37 -7.63
N LYS A 493 -4.35 21.20 -7.08
CA LYS A 493 -3.64 20.13 -7.81
C LYS A 493 -4.46 19.57 -8.97
N PHE A 494 -5.77 19.34 -8.75
CA PHE A 494 -6.67 18.83 -9.79
C PHE A 494 -6.92 19.90 -10.86
N ASP A 495 -7.10 21.16 -10.49
CA ASP A 495 -7.28 22.26 -11.44
C ASP A 495 -6.06 22.44 -12.34
N THR A 496 -4.85 22.31 -11.77
CA THR A 496 -3.61 22.37 -12.54
C THR A 496 -3.51 21.17 -13.50
N PHE A 497 -3.95 19.99 -13.08
CA PHE A 497 -4.07 18.83 -13.95
C PHE A 497 -5.11 19.04 -15.06
N CYS A 498 -6.30 19.56 -14.79
CA CYS A 498 -7.32 19.86 -15.81
C CYS A 498 -6.81 20.88 -16.83
N LYS A 499 -6.13 21.96 -16.40
CA LYS A 499 -5.49 22.92 -17.31
C LYS A 499 -4.43 22.26 -18.21
N ARG A 500 -3.70 21.26 -17.70
CA ARG A 500 -2.79 20.45 -18.51
C ARG A 500 -3.57 19.63 -19.56
N LEU A 501 -4.70 19.02 -19.17
CA LEU A 501 -5.56 18.26 -20.10
C LEU A 501 -6.19 19.14 -21.20
N GLU A 502 -6.57 20.37 -20.88
CA GLU A 502 -7.06 21.35 -21.86
C GLU A 502 -6.00 21.66 -22.91
N LYS A 503 -4.75 21.90 -22.49
CA LYS A 503 -3.62 22.14 -23.41
C LYS A 503 -3.34 20.92 -24.29
N ILE A 504 -3.41 19.71 -23.73
CA ILE A 504 -3.26 18.48 -24.51
C ILE A 504 -4.40 18.33 -25.51
N THR A 505 -5.63 18.65 -25.11
CA THR A 505 -6.80 18.66 -25.99
C THR A 505 -6.62 19.62 -27.18
N ASP A 506 -6.12 20.83 -26.92
CA ASP A 506 -5.75 21.80 -27.97
C ASP A 506 -4.68 21.24 -28.91
N MET A 507 -3.61 20.64 -28.38
CA MET A 507 -2.57 20.02 -29.19
C MET A 507 -3.10 18.90 -30.07
N VAL A 508 -3.94 18.00 -29.54
CA VAL A 508 -4.53 16.89 -30.30
C VAL A 508 -5.40 17.42 -31.46
N ASN A 509 -6.24 18.42 -31.19
CA ASN A 509 -7.06 19.03 -32.23
C ASN A 509 -6.22 19.77 -33.28
N THR A 510 -5.17 20.47 -32.86
CA THR A 510 -4.26 21.19 -33.75
C THR A 510 -3.45 20.22 -34.62
N ILE A 511 -2.98 19.10 -34.09
CA ILE A 511 -2.26 18.09 -34.88
C ILE A 511 -3.17 17.53 -35.96
N GLU A 512 -4.43 17.23 -35.63
CA GLU A 512 -5.42 16.75 -36.58
C GLU A 512 -5.75 17.79 -37.66
N MET A 513 -5.89 19.05 -37.27
CA MET A 513 -6.20 20.18 -38.14
C MET A 513 -5.28 20.26 -39.36
N PHE A 514 -4.00 19.87 -39.20
CA PHE A 514 -2.99 19.86 -40.26
C PHE A 514 -2.61 18.46 -40.75
N ALA A 515 -3.32 17.40 -40.34
CA ALA A 515 -2.96 16.01 -40.64
C ALA A 515 -3.00 15.68 -42.14
N GLY A 516 -3.86 16.34 -42.92
CA GLY A 516 -3.95 16.16 -44.37
C GLY A 516 -2.87 16.89 -45.17
N LEU A 517 -2.07 17.76 -44.54
CA LEU A 517 -1.05 18.57 -45.22
C LEU A 517 -0.01 17.71 -46.00
N PRO A 518 0.50 16.58 -45.47
CA PRO A 518 1.45 15.74 -46.19
C PRO A 518 0.87 15.03 -47.42
N ASP A 519 -0.46 14.88 -47.51
CA ASP A 519 -1.11 14.16 -48.62
C ASP A 519 -1.37 15.06 -49.83
N ILE A 520 -1.14 16.36 -49.69
CA ILE A 520 -1.43 17.35 -50.71
C ILE A 520 -0.32 17.38 -51.77
N LYS A 521 -0.73 17.14 -53.01
CA LYS A 521 0.16 17.16 -54.18
C LYS A 521 0.16 18.53 -54.84
N ILE A 522 0.98 19.44 -54.30
CA ILE A 522 1.30 20.75 -54.87
C ILE A 522 2.83 20.86 -54.92
N GLU A 523 3.38 21.30 -56.05
CA GLU A 523 4.82 21.49 -56.20
C GLU A 523 5.38 22.47 -55.15
N GLY A 524 6.39 22.06 -54.38
CA GLY A 524 7.04 22.89 -53.36
C GLY A 524 6.41 22.85 -51.96
N ILE A 525 5.26 22.19 -51.78
CA ILE A 525 4.60 22.06 -50.46
C ILE A 525 5.35 21.09 -49.52
N ASP A 526 6.19 20.21 -50.07
CA ASP A 526 6.93 19.19 -49.33
C ASP A 526 7.72 19.77 -48.16
N THR A 527 8.30 20.96 -48.34
CA THR A 527 9.05 21.66 -47.29
C THR A 527 8.17 22.01 -46.08
N ILE A 528 6.93 22.40 -46.32
CA ILE A 528 5.94 22.72 -45.27
C ILE A 528 5.44 21.41 -44.62
N GLY A 529 5.20 20.36 -45.42
CA GLY A 529 4.85 19.03 -44.92
C GLY A 529 5.92 18.42 -44.01
N VAL A 530 7.20 18.58 -44.34
CA VAL A 530 8.33 18.15 -43.50
C VAL A 530 8.37 18.96 -42.20
N ARG A 531 8.17 20.29 -42.25
CA ARG A 531 8.09 21.12 -41.04
C ARG A 531 6.96 20.64 -40.12
N TYR A 532 5.77 20.38 -40.64
CA TYR A 532 4.67 19.81 -39.87
C TYR A 532 5.05 18.49 -39.18
N LYS A 533 5.64 17.54 -39.93
CA LYS A 533 6.09 16.26 -39.36
C LYS A 533 7.10 16.46 -38.22
N THR A 534 8.04 17.38 -38.37
CA THR A 534 9.02 17.72 -37.32
C THR A 534 8.35 18.29 -36.07
N ILE A 535 7.35 19.15 -36.22
CA ILE A 535 6.57 19.72 -35.09
C ILE A 535 5.83 18.60 -34.34
N VAL A 536 5.13 17.73 -35.07
CA VAL A 536 4.39 16.60 -34.50
C VAL A 536 5.32 15.62 -33.80
N ASP A 537 6.45 15.27 -34.42
CA ASP A 537 7.46 14.39 -33.82
C ASP A 537 8.06 15.01 -32.56
N GLY A 538 8.33 16.32 -32.57
CA GLY A 538 8.81 17.06 -31.41
C GLY A 538 7.83 17.01 -30.24
N ALA A 539 6.53 17.14 -30.52
CA ALA A 539 5.48 17.03 -29.51
C ALA A 539 5.31 15.59 -28.97
N LYS A 540 5.46 14.57 -29.82
CA LYS A 540 5.24 13.16 -29.45
C LYS A 540 6.45 12.48 -28.79
N LYS A 541 7.67 12.98 -28.99
CA LYS A 541 8.93 12.35 -28.53
C LYS A 541 9.50 12.97 -27.25
N LYS A 542 8.65 13.50 -26.37
CA LYS A 542 9.08 14.02 -25.07
C LYS A 542 9.53 12.89 -24.13
N ASN A 543 10.56 13.16 -23.32
CA ASN A 543 11.20 12.19 -22.42
C ASN A 543 10.62 12.20 -20.99
N TYR A 544 9.55 12.95 -20.77
CA TYR A 544 8.87 13.05 -19.48
C TYR A 544 7.38 12.70 -19.65
N ASP A 545 6.71 12.40 -18.53
CA ASP A 545 5.26 12.16 -18.53
C ASP A 545 4.51 13.48 -18.76
N ILE A 546 3.87 13.61 -19.92
CA ILE A 546 3.13 14.82 -20.29
C ILE A 546 1.84 15.03 -19.48
N LEU A 547 1.32 13.99 -18.81
CA LEU A 547 0.20 14.12 -17.87
C LEU A 547 0.66 14.57 -16.48
N ASP A 548 1.97 14.64 -16.22
CA ASP A 548 2.47 15.11 -14.94
C ASP A 548 2.36 16.64 -14.83
N HIS A 549 1.32 17.08 -14.12
CA HIS A 549 1.05 18.49 -13.84
C HIS A 549 2.15 19.18 -13.02
N ARG A 550 3.08 18.43 -12.41
CA ARG A 550 4.22 18.98 -11.66
C ARG A 550 5.39 19.37 -12.56
N LYS A 551 5.43 18.87 -13.79
CA LYS A 551 6.48 19.15 -14.76
C LYS A 551 6.17 20.43 -15.52
N GLY A 552 6.78 21.54 -15.09
CA GLY A 552 6.66 22.84 -15.77
C GLY A 552 7.27 22.88 -17.17
N GLU A 553 8.16 21.95 -17.51
CA GLU A 553 8.76 21.79 -18.85
C GLU A 553 7.69 21.70 -19.96
N PHE A 554 6.55 21.05 -19.68
CA PHE A 554 5.46 20.97 -20.64
C PHE A 554 4.89 22.34 -21.00
N ASP A 555 4.79 23.28 -20.05
CA ASP A 555 4.17 24.57 -20.33
C ASP A 555 5.00 25.37 -21.32
N GLN A 556 6.33 25.28 -21.22
CA GLN A 556 7.24 25.84 -22.21
C GLN A 556 7.10 25.13 -23.56
N ASP A 557 7.11 23.80 -23.56
CA ASP A 557 6.97 22.99 -24.78
C ASP A 557 5.64 23.24 -25.52
N TYR A 558 4.57 23.49 -24.78
CA TYR A 558 3.26 23.84 -25.34
C TYR A 558 3.29 25.21 -26.01
N VAL A 559 3.91 26.21 -25.38
CA VAL A 559 4.08 27.56 -25.97
C VAL A 559 4.93 27.47 -27.24
N ASP A 560 6.02 26.71 -27.21
CA ASP A 560 6.89 26.51 -28.36
C ASP A 560 6.15 25.78 -29.50
N PHE A 561 5.35 24.77 -29.18
CA PHE A 561 4.47 24.09 -30.14
C PHE A 561 3.49 25.07 -30.78
N ARG A 562 2.80 25.92 -30.00
CA ARG A 562 1.86 26.93 -30.52
C ARG A 562 2.56 27.91 -31.46
N ASN A 563 3.73 28.41 -31.09
CA ASN A 563 4.53 29.30 -31.94
C ASN A 563 4.95 28.62 -33.24
N GLN A 564 5.37 27.35 -33.19
CA GLN A 564 5.75 26.60 -34.39
C GLN A 564 4.55 26.35 -35.32
N VAL A 565 3.37 26.06 -34.75
CA VAL A 565 2.13 25.91 -35.52
C VAL A 565 1.70 27.23 -36.16
N GLU A 566 1.82 28.36 -35.47
CA GLU A 566 1.51 29.67 -36.03
C GLU A 566 2.45 30.02 -37.20
N ASN A 567 3.74 29.73 -37.05
CA ASN A 567 4.71 29.88 -38.15
C ASN A 567 4.41 28.94 -39.33
N LEU A 568 3.94 27.72 -39.07
CA LEU A 568 3.50 26.78 -40.10
C LEU A 568 2.28 27.34 -40.85
N HIS A 569 1.29 27.85 -40.12
CA HIS A 569 0.10 28.48 -40.70
C HIS A 569 0.47 29.67 -41.60
N ASN A 570 1.33 30.58 -41.12
CA ASN A 570 1.83 31.72 -41.90
C ASN A 570 2.60 31.28 -43.16
N ALA A 571 3.36 30.18 -43.08
CA ALA A 571 4.06 29.62 -44.23
C ALA A 571 3.08 29.06 -45.28
N ILE A 572 2.00 28.40 -44.85
CA ILE A 572 0.94 27.91 -45.75
C ILE A 572 0.24 29.10 -46.43
N GLN A 573 -0.10 30.14 -45.67
CA GLN A 573 -0.74 31.35 -46.20
C GLN A 573 0.14 32.04 -47.24
N THR A 574 1.43 32.26 -46.91
CA THR A 574 2.40 32.89 -47.83
C THR A 574 2.60 32.04 -49.09
N PHE A 575 2.65 30.72 -48.93
CA PHE A 575 2.77 29.80 -50.06
C PHE A 575 1.54 29.88 -50.99
N MET A 576 0.34 29.87 -50.42
CA MET A 576 -0.90 30.07 -51.17
C MET A 576 -0.89 31.41 -51.91
N ASP A 577 -0.55 32.51 -51.23
CA ASP A 577 -0.48 33.84 -51.83
C ASP A 577 0.50 33.89 -53.01
N SER A 578 1.65 33.24 -52.90
CA SER A 578 2.64 33.17 -53.99
C SER A 578 2.13 32.43 -55.23
N TRP A 579 1.29 31.40 -55.06
CA TRP A 579 0.68 30.69 -56.18
C TRP A 579 -0.39 31.53 -56.88
N PHE A 580 -1.24 32.25 -56.12
CA PHE A 580 -2.27 33.12 -56.69
C PHE A 580 -1.75 34.48 -57.19
N GLN A 581 -0.46 34.79 -57.00
CA GLN A 581 0.23 35.87 -57.71
C GLN A 581 0.68 35.46 -59.12
N ARG A 582 0.79 34.15 -59.41
CA ARG A 582 1.12 33.66 -60.74
C ARG A 582 -0.08 33.79 -61.68
N SER A 583 0.19 33.97 -62.97
CA SER A 583 -0.84 33.87 -64.00
C SER A 583 -1.16 32.38 -64.22
N LEU A 584 -2.26 31.93 -63.64
CA LEU A 584 -2.78 30.56 -63.77
C LEU A 584 -4.07 30.57 -64.60
N PRO A 585 -4.29 29.56 -65.47
CA PRO A 585 -5.59 29.34 -66.08
C PRO A 585 -6.66 29.13 -65.01
N THR A 586 -7.89 29.60 -65.27
CA THR A 586 -9.01 29.54 -64.32
C THR A 586 -9.25 28.13 -63.78
N GLU A 587 -9.22 27.12 -64.65
CA GLU A 587 -9.40 25.70 -64.26
C GLU A 587 -8.33 25.25 -63.25
N LYS A 588 -7.06 25.57 -63.50
CA LYS A 588 -5.94 25.21 -62.62
C LYS A 588 -5.98 25.96 -61.29
N ALA A 589 -6.41 27.22 -61.30
CA ALA A 589 -6.60 28.00 -60.08
C ALA A 589 -7.74 27.43 -59.21
N LEU A 590 -8.80 26.92 -59.85
CA LEU A 590 -9.92 26.27 -59.17
C LEU A 590 -9.53 24.90 -58.58
N GLU A 591 -8.77 24.09 -59.32
CA GLU A 591 -8.16 22.85 -58.79
C GLU A 591 -7.27 23.13 -57.57
N LEU A 592 -6.51 24.23 -57.60
CA LEU A 592 -5.62 24.62 -56.51
C LEU A 592 -6.41 25.09 -55.28
N LEU A 593 -7.49 25.87 -55.47
CA LEU A 593 -8.41 26.24 -54.39
C LEU A 593 -8.98 25.01 -53.70
N ALA A 594 -9.46 24.02 -54.45
CA ALA A 594 -9.98 22.78 -53.89
C ALA A 594 -8.94 22.01 -53.06
N LYS A 595 -7.66 22.04 -53.46
CA LYS A 595 -6.57 21.45 -52.69
C LYS A 595 -6.25 22.20 -51.39
N PHE A 596 -6.31 23.52 -51.38
CA PHE A 596 -6.13 24.32 -50.16
C PHE A 596 -7.34 24.23 -49.23
N GLU A 597 -8.55 24.12 -49.78
CA GLU A 597 -9.78 23.87 -49.03
C GLU A 597 -9.80 22.49 -48.38
N ALA A 598 -9.14 21.50 -49.00
CA ALA A 598 -8.89 20.19 -48.39
C ALA A 598 -7.98 20.26 -47.15
N ILE A 599 -7.20 21.34 -46.97
CA ILE A 599 -6.56 21.71 -45.68
C ILE A 599 -7.61 22.39 -44.79
N GLY A 600 -8.81 21.82 -44.71
CA GLY A 600 -9.98 22.46 -44.09
C GLY A 600 -9.79 22.83 -42.62
N GLY A 601 -8.78 22.26 -41.96
CA GLY A 601 -8.40 22.67 -40.61
C GLY A 601 -7.74 24.04 -40.54
N ALA A 602 -6.97 24.47 -41.53
CA ALA A 602 -6.11 25.65 -41.44
C ALA A 602 -6.84 27.00 -41.37
N GLN A 603 -8.17 27.07 -41.58
CA GLN A 603 -8.93 28.32 -41.64
C GLN A 603 -8.26 29.39 -42.53
N LEU A 604 -7.72 28.98 -43.67
CA LEU A 604 -7.08 29.89 -44.62
C LEU A 604 -8.12 30.88 -45.17
N ASP A 605 -7.74 32.14 -45.33
CA ASP A 605 -8.61 33.11 -46.01
C ASP A 605 -8.58 32.85 -47.53
N LEU A 606 -9.56 32.07 -47.98
CA LEU A 606 -9.76 31.75 -49.40
C LEU A 606 -10.63 32.79 -50.11
N THR A 607 -11.29 33.70 -49.38
CA THR A 607 -12.32 34.59 -49.93
C THR A 607 -11.76 35.49 -51.03
N GLU A 608 -10.63 36.14 -50.74
CA GLU A 608 -9.93 36.97 -51.72
C GLU A 608 -9.51 36.17 -52.96
N LYS A 609 -9.14 34.90 -52.77
CA LYS A 609 -8.66 34.01 -53.84
C LYS A 609 -9.80 33.55 -54.73
N TYR A 610 -10.95 33.20 -54.15
CA TYR A 610 -12.18 32.93 -54.88
C TYR A 610 -12.60 34.11 -55.77
N ILE A 611 -12.53 35.35 -55.26
CA ILE A 611 -12.83 36.56 -56.04
C ILE A 611 -11.86 36.70 -57.22
N ARG A 612 -10.55 36.47 -57.02
CA ARG A 612 -9.57 36.52 -58.11
C ARG A 612 -9.85 35.48 -59.20
N VAL A 613 -10.21 34.25 -58.84
CA VAL A 613 -10.55 33.19 -59.79
C VAL A 613 -11.80 33.55 -60.59
N MET A 614 -12.82 34.13 -59.93
CA MET A 614 -14.03 34.63 -60.60
C MET A 614 -13.74 35.75 -61.62
N LEU A 615 -12.84 36.68 -61.29
CA LEU A 615 -12.39 37.71 -62.23
C LEU A 615 -11.58 37.13 -63.40
N GLY A 616 -10.82 36.06 -63.17
CA GLY A 616 -10.18 35.27 -64.22
C GLY A 616 -11.20 34.67 -65.19
N TYR A 617 -12.18 33.95 -64.64
CA TYR A 617 -13.27 33.35 -65.42
C TYR A 617 -14.05 34.39 -66.25
N GLY A 618 -14.34 35.56 -65.69
CA GLY A 618 -15.01 36.64 -66.41
C GLY A 618 -14.22 37.14 -67.63
N ARG A 619 -12.88 37.17 -67.55
CA ARG A 619 -12.01 37.51 -68.69
C ARG A 619 -12.02 36.41 -69.75
N ASP A 620 -11.97 35.14 -69.33
CA ASP A 620 -12.03 34.00 -70.23
C ASP A 620 -13.36 33.98 -71.03
N LEU A 621 -14.49 34.28 -70.37
CA LEU A 621 -15.80 34.42 -71.02
C LEU A 621 -15.84 35.53 -72.06
N GLU A 622 -15.26 36.69 -71.76
CA GLU A 622 -15.22 37.81 -72.71
C GLU A 622 -14.31 37.48 -73.91
N GLN A 623 -13.22 36.74 -73.69
CA GLN A 623 -12.37 36.24 -74.77
C GLN A 623 -13.14 35.28 -75.69
N ILE A 624 -13.87 34.31 -75.13
CA ILE A 624 -14.69 33.35 -75.89
C ILE A 624 -15.78 34.09 -76.67
N ARG A 625 -16.43 35.09 -76.05
CA ARG A 625 -17.42 35.93 -76.70
C ARG A 625 -16.84 36.66 -77.92
N LYS A 626 -15.63 37.22 -77.82
CA LYS A 626 -14.97 37.89 -78.95
C LYS A 626 -14.69 36.92 -80.09
N VAL A 627 -14.13 35.74 -79.79
CA VAL A 627 -13.86 34.71 -80.81
C VAL A 627 -15.16 34.27 -81.51
N TYR A 628 -16.24 34.10 -80.76
CA TYR A 628 -17.56 33.78 -81.32
C TYR A 628 -18.14 34.90 -82.20
N GLN A 629 -17.80 36.16 -81.93
CA GLN A 629 -18.25 37.30 -82.73
C GLN A 629 -17.39 37.53 -83.99
N GLU A 630 -16.14 37.04 -83.99
CA GLU A 630 -15.20 37.14 -85.12
C GLU A 630 -15.30 35.94 -86.09
N ALA A 631 -15.86 34.82 -85.64
CA ALA A 631 -16.20 33.64 -86.45
C ALA A 631 -17.59 33.76 -87.08
#